data_AF-A0A543PI03-F1
#
_entry.id   AF-A0A543PI03-F1
#
_cell.length_a   1.000
_cell.length_b   1.000
_cell.length_c   1.000
_cell.angle_alpha   90.00
_cell.angle_beta   90.00
_cell.angle_gamma   90.00
#
_symmetry.space_group_name_H-M   'P 1'
#
loop_
_entity.id
_entity.type
_entity.pdbx_description
1 polymer ?
#
loop_
_entity_poly.entity_id
_entity_poly.type
_entity_poly.pdbx_seq_one_letter_code
_entity_poly.pdbx_strand_id
1 'polypeptide(L)'
;MSEALKAVLQRRAGRLEASLARHRLVFLQLGSSFRVLRSDLLELIADTVVSVEEVLAGFDEQPPSTIAICNVESLSLAANGSDRLSALRERSLRLLDNGHRVCLVSTAPRVAFGSVPGSSLLEDASLALLDFLDESELSGTEERAPLWHLPEASFGEQDGDLMEKVLGELGTGVLSALDHCLFEIDPRSSNGLSFLSIRETEALRGAGLIVVSSDGGIELANRRSLAEIKAAVAHLLGTLTDAPAELAAVSSGLWFIERTMRSALRRHVSQSEGERWRVAAVGGLATEVLKRAQLDSSLSAVSVRELRDPLEWLTLSELLDVITSTRIGGLGVASHIWQKFREQVLPVRNRLSHMRLLKSRDEETVSIWVGVIRQTFR
;
A
#
# COMPACT_ATOMS: atom_id res chain seq x y z
N MET A 1 -7.23 10.65 34.71
CA MET A 1 -5.91 10.16 34.27
C MET A 1 -5.07 9.80 35.50
N SER A 2 -4.61 8.55 35.62
CA SER A 2 -3.76 8.10 36.74
C SER A 2 -2.41 8.82 36.74
N GLU A 3 -1.75 8.94 37.90
CA GLU A 3 -0.40 9.55 37.97
C GLU A 3 0.64 8.81 37.13
N ALA A 4 0.54 7.48 37.04
CA ALA A 4 1.39 6.67 36.18
C ALA A 4 1.25 7.06 34.70
N LEU A 5 0.02 7.29 34.22
CA LEU A 5 -0.22 7.70 32.83
C LEU A 5 0.32 9.11 32.53
N LYS A 6 0.21 10.04 33.49
CA LYS A 6 0.83 11.37 33.37
C LYS A 6 2.34 11.28 33.21
N ALA A 7 3.01 10.45 34.01
CA ALA A 7 4.45 10.27 33.94
C ALA A 7 4.89 9.67 32.58
N VAL A 8 4.13 8.69 32.05
CA VAL A 8 4.38 8.14 30.71
C VAL A 8 4.22 9.20 29.63
N LEU A 9 3.13 9.98 29.67
CA LEU A 9 2.89 11.06 28.71
C LEU A 9 4.00 12.11 28.74
N GLN A 10 4.45 12.53 29.92
CA GLN A 10 5.56 13.46 30.07
C GLN A 10 6.87 12.92 29.47
N ARG A 11 7.19 11.64 29.68
CA ARG A 11 8.38 11.01 29.07
C ARG A 11 8.29 10.99 27.56
N ARG A 12 7.12 10.63 27.00
CA ARG A 12 6.89 10.60 25.55
C ARG A 12 6.93 12.01 24.95
N ALA A 13 6.30 12.99 25.60
CA ALA A 13 6.36 14.39 25.22
C ALA A 13 7.82 14.89 25.15
N GLY A 14 8.63 14.62 26.18
CA GLY A 14 10.05 15.02 26.19
C GLY A 14 10.88 14.43 25.05
N ARG A 15 10.57 13.19 24.59
CA ARG A 15 11.21 12.61 23.40
C ARG A 15 10.80 13.33 22.11
N LEU A 16 9.53 13.67 21.98
CA LEU A 16 9.01 14.41 20.84
C LEU A 16 9.56 15.84 20.80
N GLU A 17 9.63 16.52 21.94
CA GLU A 17 10.26 17.83 22.07
C GLU A 17 11.73 17.80 21.66
N ALA A 18 12.49 16.78 22.09
CA ALA A 18 13.87 16.59 21.69
C ALA A 18 14.01 16.36 20.17
N SER A 19 13.07 15.63 19.56
CA SER A 19 13.02 15.45 18.11
C SER A 19 12.71 16.76 17.38
N LEU A 20 11.72 17.52 17.85
CA LEU A 20 11.34 18.82 17.30
C LEU A 20 12.46 19.85 17.44
N ALA A 21 13.20 19.83 18.55
CA ALA A 21 14.37 20.68 18.74
C ALA A 21 15.50 20.36 17.75
N ARG A 22 15.66 19.09 17.38
CA ARG A 22 16.70 18.63 16.45
C ARG A 22 16.34 18.87 14.98
N HIS A 23 15.12 18.53 14.59
CA HIS A 23 14.72 18.46 13.18
C HIS A 23 13.86 19.64 12.71
N ARG A 24 13.24 20.37 13.64
CA ARG A 24 12.29 21.50 13.41
C ARG A 24 11.01 21.14 12.65
N LEU A 25 11.03 20.13 11.77
CA LEU A 25 9.88 19.55 11.09
C LEU A 25 9.79 18.07 11.43
N VAL A 26 8.71 17.68 12.10
CA VAL A 26 8.46 16.29 12.53
C VAL A 26 7.11 15.82 12.02
N PHE A 27 7.01 14.57 11.58
CA PHE A 27 5.76 13.89 11.30
C PHE A 27 5.47 12.88 12.41
N LEU A 28 4.25 12.91 12.93
CA LEU A 28 3.80 12.11 14.05
C LEU A 28 2.49 11.40 13.67
N GLN A 29 2.54 10.06 13.60
CA GLN A 29 1.36 9.23 13.39
C GLN A 29 0.65 9.00 14.74
N LEU A 30 -0.56 9.54 14.88
CA LEU A 30 -1.43 9.40 16.06
C LEU A 30 -2.84 9.05 15.61
N GLY A 31 -3.01 7.78 15.26
CA GLY A 31 -4.26 7.17 14.84
C GLY A 31 -5.21 6.81 15.98
N SER A 32 -6.23 6.04 15.63
CA SER A 32 -7.27 5.54 16.54
C SER A 32 -6.68 4.76 17.72
N SER A 33 -5.58 4.06 17.49
CA SER A 33 -4.88 3.30 18.51
C SER A 33 -4.33 4.20 19.63
N PHE A 34 -3.89 5.42 19.33
CA PHE A 34 -3.38 6.38 20.30
C PHE A 34 -4.38 7.49 20.67
N ARG A 35 -5.66 7.35 20.31
CA ARG A 35 -6.69 8.39 20.46
C ARG A 35 -6.75 8.96 21.88
N VAL A 36 -6.66 8.09 22.89
CA VAL A 36 -6.75 8.47 24.31
C VAL A 36 -5.60 9.39 24.75
N LEU A 37 -4.42 9.26 24.11
CA LEU A 37 -3.24 10.05 24.45
C LEU A 37 -3.15 11.34 23.62
N ARG A 38 -3.87 11.41 22.50
CA ARG A 38 -3.62 12.42 21.46
C ARG A 38 -3.76 13.84 21.99
N SER A 39 -4.88 14.18 22.64
CA SER A 39 -5.10 15.55 23.14
C SER A 39 -4.06 15.95 24.19
N ASP A 40 -3.91 15.14 25.23
CA ASP A 40 -2.97 15.42 26.34
C ASP A 40 -1.51 15.50 25.85
N LEU A 41 -1.12 14.66 24.90
CA LEU A 41 0.22 14.69 24.32
C LEU A 41 0.47 15.94 23.49
N LEU A 42 -0.53 16.38 22.70
CA LEU A 42 -0.42 17.58 21.88
C LEU A 42 -0.35 18.85 22.73
N GLU A 43 -1.12 18.91 23.82
CA GLU A 43 -1.06 20.02 24.80
C GLU A 43 0.30 20.11 25.50
N LEU A 44 1.01 18.97 25.66
CA LEU A 44 2.34 18.96 26.25
C LEU A 44 3.45 19.42 25.30
N ILE A 45 3.37 19.07 24.01
CA ILE A 45 4.47 19.30 23.06
C ILE A 45 4.34 20.59 22.25
N ALA A 46 3.14 21.14 22.10
CA ALA A 46 2.86 22.26 21.21
C ALA A 46 2.29 23.45 21.97
N ASP A 47 2.83 24.64 21.65
CA ASP A 47 2.29 25.90 22.13
C ASP A 47 0.98 26.27 21.41
N THR A 48 0.79 25.73 20.21
CA THR A 48 -0.37 25.99 19.35
C THR A 48 -0.74 24.74 18.59
N VAL A 49 -2.01 24.34 18.68
CA VAL A 49 -2.58 23.23 17.91
C VAL A 49 -3.58 23.80 16.93
N VAL A 50 -3.36 23.54 15.65
CA VAL A 50 -4.21 24.02 14.54
C VAL A 50 -4.50 22.88 13.59
N SER A 51 -5.62 22.94 12.89
CA SER A 51 -5.94 22.02 11.81
C SER A 51 -5.24 22.41 10.51
N VAL A 52 -5.06 21.44 9.61
CA VAL A 52 -4.53 21.69 8.28
C VAL A 52 -5.38 22.70 7.49
N GLU A 53 -6.70 22.72 7.71
CA GLU A 53 -7.62 23.66 7.07
C GLU A 53 -7.37 25.10 7.53
N GLU A 54 -7.17 25.31 8.83
CA GLU A 54 -6.86 26.64 9.39
C GLU A 54 -5.52 27.17 8.87
N VAL A 55 -4.50 26.31 8.77
CA VAL A 55 -3.19 26.68 8.20
C VAL A 55 -3.31 27.08 6.74
N LEU A 56 -4.09 26.33 5.95
CA LEU A 56 -4.32 26.63 4.54
C LEU A 56 -5.15 27.90 4.34
N ALA A 57 -6.08 28.20 5.25
CA ALA A 57 -6.92 29.40 5.22
C ALA A 57 -6.16 30.69 5.59
N GLY A 58 -5.01 30.59 6.26
CA GLY A 58 -4.19 31.73 6.68
C GLY A 58 -4.33 32.02 8.18
N PHE A 59 -3.80 31.11 8.99
CA PHE A 59 -3.66 31.25 10.43
C PHE A 59 -2.74 32.43 10.83
N ASP A 60 -3.10 33.16 11.89
CA ASP A 60 -2.31 34.26 12.44
C ASP A 60 -1.09 33.74 13.19
N GLU A 61 0.10 34.03 12.64
CA GLU A 61 1.36 33.57 13.19
C GLU A 61 1.67 34.26 14.53
N GLN A 62 1.77 33.45 15.57
CA GLN A 62 2.28 33.85 16.90
C GLN A 62 3.82 34.05 16.84
N PRO A 63 4.47 34.59 17.89
CA PRO A 63 5.93 34.55 17.98
C PRO A 63 6.50 33.11 17.84
N PRO A 64 7.80 32.96 17.53
CA PRO A 64 8.42 31.65 17.30
C PRO A 64 8.10 30.64 18.41
N SER A 65 7.43 29.56 18.01
CA SER A 65 6.81 28.57 18.90
C SER A 65 6.76 27.20 18.24
N THR A 66 6.30 26.19 18.98
CA THR A 66 5.98 24.87 18.43
C THR A 66 4.52 24.82 18.00
N ILE A 67 4.29 24.54 16.72
CA ILE A 67 2.96 24.44 16.11
C ILE A 67 2.70 22.98 15.74
N ALA A 68 1.62 22.40 16.28
CA ALA A 68 1.10 21.11 15.84
C ALA A 68 -0.01 21.30 14.81
N ILE A 69 0.21 20.82 13.59
CA ILE A 69 -0.76 20.85 12.50
C ILE A 69 -1.46 19.48 12.43
N CYS A 70 -2.72 19.44 12.82
CA CYS A 70 -3.55 18.24 12.92
C CYS A 70 -4.40 17.98 11.67
N ASN A 71 -4.95 16.76 11.61
CA ASN A 71 -5.89 16.31 10.59
C ASN A 71 -5.29 16.31 9.18
N VAL A 72 -3.98 16.06 9.10
CA VAL A 72 -3.25 16.03 7.83
C VAL A 72 -3.80 14.90 6.93
N GLU A 73 -4.35 13.83 7.49
CA GLU A 73 -4.99 12.71 6.77
C GLU A 73 -6.13 13.16 5.85
N SER A 74 -6.78 14.30 6.14
CA SER A 74 -7.81 14.84 5.25
C SER A 74 -7.28 15.13 3.83
N LEU A 75 -5.96 15.33 3.70
CA LEU A 75 -5.30 15.54 2.42
C LEU A 75 -5.06 14.24 1.63
N SER A 76 -4.98 13.07 2.26
CA SER A 76 -4.82 11.79 1.53
C SER A 76 -6.14 11.35 0.86
N LEU A 77 -7.27 11.73 1.46
CA LEU A 77 -8.61 11.39 0.98
C LEU A 77 -9.18 12.39 -0.05
N ALA A 78 -8.59 13.58 -0.14
CA ALA A 78 -9.10 14.64 -1.01
C ALA A 78 -8.72 14.41 -2.48
N ALA A 79 -9.67 14.64 -3.41
CA ALA A 79 -9.42 14.56 -4.85
C ALA A 79 -8.28 15.50 -5.32
N ASN A 80 -8.11 16.64 -4.64
CA ASN A 80 -7.04 17.61 -4.91
C ASN A 80 -5.91 17.50 -3.86
N GLY A 81 -5.73 16.33 -3.24
CA GLY A 81 -4.79 16.12 -2.14
C GLY A 81 -3.37 16.58 -2.43
N SER A 82 -2.86 16.30 -3.64
CA SER A 82 -1.51 16.69 -4.06
C SER A 82 -1.31 18.22 -4.12
N ASP A 83 -2.30 18.96 -4.62
CA ASP A 83 -2.25 20.43 -4.68
C ASP A 83 -2.28 21.02 -3.27
N ARG A 84 -3.13 20.46 -2.41
CA ARG A 84 -3.27 20.88 -1.02
C ARG A 84 -2.03 20.57 -0.18
N LEU A 85 -1.39 19.42 -0.40
CA LEU A 85 -0.10 19.07 0.21
C LEU A 85 1.00 20.04 -0.24
N SER A 86 0.98 20.46 -1.50
CA SER A 86 1.93 21.46 -2.02
C SER A 86 1.72 22.82 -1.35
N ALA A 87 0.47 23.25 -1.16
CA ALA A 87 0.14 24.47 -0.42
C ALA A 87 0.53 24.37 1.06
N LEU A 88 0.29 23.21 1.70
CA LEU A 88 0.70 22.96 3.08
C LEU A 88 2.24 23.03 3.20
N ARG A 89 2.97 22.46 2.24
CA ARG A 89 4.44 22.54 2.18
C ARG A 89 4.91 23.99 2.21
N GLU A 90 4.36 24.83 1.33
CA GLU A 90 4.73 26.24 1.25
C GLU A 90 4.49 26.95 2.59
N ARG A 91 3.35 26.70 3.22
CA ARG A 91 3.01 27.27 4.54
C ARG A 91 3.93 26.75 5.65
N SER A 92 4.18 25.46 5.72
CA SER A 92 5.08 24.87 6.71
C SER A 92 6.50 25.41 6.57
N LEU A 93 7.01 25.57 5.34
CA LEU A 93 8.33 26.16 5.11
C LEU A 93 8.41 27.62 5.58
N ARG A 94 7.36 28.43 5.34
CA ARG A 94 7.31 29.81 5.89
C ARG A 94 7.34 29.84 7.41
N LEU A 95 6.58 28.95 8.07
CA LEU A 95 6.62 28.83 9.53
C LEU A 95 8.04 28.46 10.02
N LEU A 96 8.71 27.53 9.33
CA LEU A 96 10.09 27.19 9.64
C LEU A 96 11.06 28.36 9.38
N ASP A 97 10.89 29.13 8.32
CA ASP A 97 11.72 30.31 8.05
C ASP A 97 11.52 31.40 9.12
N ASN A 98 10.30 31.52 9.66
CA ASN A 98 9.96 32.43 10.75
C ASN A 98 10.40 31.93 12.14
N GLY A 99 11.14 30.81 12.21
CA GLY A 99 11.72 30.32 13.46
C GLY A 99 10.84 29.33 14.22
N HIS A 100 9.66 28.97 13.71
CA HIS A 100 8.81 27.97 14.36
C HIS A 100 9.39 26.56 14.25
N ARG A 101 8.85 25.67 15.09
CA ARG A 101 8.96 24.21 14.97
C ARG A 101 7.59 23.68 14.57
N VAL A 102 7.53 22.80 13.59
CA VAL A 102 6.29 22.27 13.03
C VAL A 102 6.20 20.76 13.29
N CYS A 103 5.12 20.35 13.94
CA CYS A 103 4.75 18.95 14.12
C CYS A 103 3.52 18.64 13.25
N LEU A 104 3.69 17.84 12.20
CA LEU A 104 2.60 17.34 11.37
C LEU A 104 2.00 16.12 12.06
N VAL A 105 0.71 16.18 12.38
CA VAL A 105 0.01 15.14 13.12
C VAL A 105 -1.07 14.53 12.23
N SER A 106 -0.97 13.22 12.00
CA SER A 106 -1.93 12.50 11.18
C SER A 106 -2.34 11.16 11.79
N THR A 107 -3.56 10.73 11.53
CA THR A 107 -3.94 9.32 11.78
C THR A 107 -3.35 8.38 10.74
N ALA A 108 -3.25 8.85 9.49
CA ALA A 108 -2.72 8.08 8.38
C ALA A 108 -1.18 8.09 8.35
N PRO A 109 -0.53 6.99 7.92
CA PRO A 109 0.92 6.96 7.76
C PRO A 109 1.36 7.77 6.54
N ARG A 110 2.63 8.18 6.49
CA ARG A 110 3.20 8.94 5.34
C ARG A 110 2.99 8.26 3.99
N VAL A 111 3.05 6.91 3.97
CA VAL A 111 2.88 6.10 2.75
C VAL A 111 1.44 6.09 2.22
N ALA A 112 0.44 6.51 3.02
CA ALA A 112 -0.94 6.63 2.58
C ALA A 112 -1.21 7.90 1.74
N PHE A 113 -0.27 8.84 1.71
CA PHE A 113 -0.39 10.06 0.93
C PHE A 113 0.14 9.85 -0.48
N GLY A 114 -0.59 10.36 -1.47
CA GLY A 114 -0.18 10.30 -2.87
C GLY A 114 1.16 10.99 -3.12
N SER A 115 1.89 10.54 -4.14
CA SER A 115 3.14 11.16 -4.55
C SER A 115 2.90 12.58 -5.04
N VAL A 116 3.56 13.56 -4.43
CA VAL A 116 3.56 14.95 -4.90
C VAL A 116 4.75 15.16 -5.83
N PRO A 117 4.57 15.68 -7.06
CA PRO A 117 5.68 15.97 -7.96
C PRO A 117 6.69 16.93 -7.31
N GLY A 118 7.97 16.53 -7.28
CA GLY A 118 9.05 17.31 -6.67
C GLY A 118 9.44 16.81 -5.28
N SER A 119 9.66 17.73 -4.34
CA SER A 119 10.03 17.40 -2.95
C SER A 119 8.76 17.28 -2.09
N SER A 120 8.65 16.19 -1.34
CA SER A 120 7.49 15.90 -0.49
C SER A 120 7.72 16.41 0.93
N LEU A 121 6.79 17.23 1.44
CA LEU A 121 6.82 17.72 2.83
C LEU A 121 6.94 16.57 3.84
N LEU A 122 6.26 15.46 3.57
CA LEU A 122 6.22 14.29 4.45
C LEU A 122 7.54 13.51 4.45
N GLU A 123 8.26 13.52 3.32
CA GLU A 123 9.59 12.91 3.22
C GLU A 123 10.67 13.79 3.85
N ASP A 124 10.50 15.12 3.78
CA ASP A 124 11.41 16.08 4.43
C ASP A 124 11.23 16.10 5.96
N ALA A 125 10.05 15.71 6.46
CA ALA A 125 9.76 15.64 7.89
C ALA A 125 10.44 14.43 8.56
N SER A 126 11.06 14.66 9.72
CA SER A 126 11.57 13.56 10.54
C SER A 126 10.41 12.76 11.12
N LEU A 127 10.41 11.45 10.93
CA LEU A 127 9.40 10.59 11.53
C LEU A 127 9.63 10.46 13.04
N ALA A 128 8.59 10.73 13.83
CA ALA A 128 8.53 10.41 15.24
C ALA A 128 7.43 9.36 15.48
N LEU A 129 7.79 8.30 16.19
CA LEU A 129 6.90 7.21 16.56
C LEU A 129 6.77 7.18 18.07
N LEU A 130 5.56 6.88 18.57
CA LEU A 130 5.38 6.60 19.98
C LEU A 130 5.82 5.17 20.28
N ASP A 131 6.55 5.01 21.39
CA ASP A 131 6.89 3.70 21.90
C ASP A 131 5.71 3.08 22.66
N PHE A 132 5.63 1.75 22.62
CA PHE A 132 4.69 0.96 23.41
C PHE A 132 4.91 1.18 24.90
N LEU A 133 3.93 0.80 25.73
CA LEU A 133 4.17 0.75 27.18
C LEU A 133 5.09 -0.43 27.50
N ASP A 134 6.13 -0.15 28.28
CA ASP A 134 6.95 -1.17 28.92
C ASP A 134 6.15 -1.82 30.08
N GLU A 135 6.43 -3.09 30.39
CA GLU A 135 5.75 -3.79 31.49
C GLU A 135 5.91 -3.08 32.84
N SER A 136 7.04 -2.40 33.07
CA SER A 136 7.28 -1.59 34.27
C SER A 136 6.41 -0.34 34.36
N GLU A 137 5.84 0.11 33.24
CA GLU A 137 4.93 1.25 33.21
C GLU A 137 3.47 0.84 33.51
N LEU A 138 3.20 -0.46 33.56
CA LEU A 138 1.89 -1.06 33.87
C LEU A 138 1.71 -1.36 35.36
N SER A 139 2.73 -1.22 36.20
CA SER A 139 2.64 -1.51 37.64
C SER A 139 1.85 -0.42 38.38
N GLY A 140 0.57 -0.68 38.67
CA GLY A 140 -0.25 0.22 39.50
C GLY A 140 -1.77 0.02 39.40
N THR A 141 -2.27 -0.76 38.44
CA THR A 141 -3.70 -1.07 38.32
C THR A 141 -3.98 -2.47 38.88
N GLU A 142 -4.55 -2.52 40.09
CA GLU A 142 -5.14 -3.71 40.68
C GLU A 142 -6.38 -4.14 39.86
N GLU A 143 -6.14 -4.94 38.82
CA GLU A 143 -6.98 -6.05 38.33
C GLU A 143 -6.37 -6.50 37.00
N ARG A 144 -5.71 -7.66 37.03
CA ARG A 144 -4.99 -8.23 35.89
C ARG A 144 -5.96 -8.68 34.79
N ALA A 145 -6.21 -7.82 33.81
CA ALA A 145 -6.48 -8.26 32.46
C ALA A 145 -5.13 -8.50 31.73
N PRO A 146 -4.98 -9.60 30.97
CA PRO A 146 -3.69 -9.99 30.40
C PRO A 146 -3.23 -9.02 29.29
N LEU A 147 -2.01 -8.49 29.42
CA LEU A 147 -1.17 -7.92 28.34
C LEU A 147 -1.71 -6.66 27.62
N TRP A 148 -1.93 -5.57 28.36
CA TRP A 148 -2.26 -4.27 27.78
C TRP A 148 -0.98 -3.51 27.43
N HIS A 149 -0.47 -3.64 26.21
CA HIS A 149 0.51 -2.68 25.70
C HIS A 149 -0.27 -1.54 25.05
N LEU A 150 -0.11 -0.28 25.51
CA LEU A 150 -0.56 0.86 24.69
C LEU A 150 0.00 0.63 23.28
N PRO A 151 -0.87 0.66 22.27
CA PRO A 151 -2.09 1.46 22.26
C PRO A 151 -3.38 0.82 22.81
N GLU A 152 -3.39 -0.45 23.20
CA GLU A 152 -4.60 -1.12 23.73
C GLU A 152 -4.95 -0.78 25.19
N ALA A 153 -4.57 0.40 25.71
CA ALA A 153 -5.19 0.89 26.94
C ALA A 153 -6.55 1.51 26.61
N SER A 154 -7.53 0.65 26.34
CA SER A 154 -8.94 1.03 26.36
C SER A 154 -9.33 1.33 27.81
N PHE A 155 -9.09 2.57 28.24
CA PHE A 155 -9.63 3.07 29.51
C PHE A 155 -11.15 3.29 29.39
N GLY A 156 -11.91 2.19 29.21
CA GLY A 156 -13.35 2.16 29.47
C GLY A 156 -14.27 1.67 28.34
N GLU A 157 -13.83 1.60 27.09
CA GLU A 157 -14.70 1.13 25.99
C GLU A 157 -13.93 0.21 25.05
N GLN A 158 -14.29 -1.09 25.05
CA GLN A 158 -13.96 -1.99 23.95
C GLN A 158 -14.82 -1.59 22.76
N ASP A 159 -14.32 -0.63 21.97
CA ASP A 159 -14.87 -0.34 20.67
C ASP A 159 -14.55 -1.55 19.77
N GLY A 160 -15.56 -2.40 19.52
CA GLY A 160 -15.41 -3.63 18.74
C GLY A 160 -14.80 -3.41 17.35
N ASP A 161 -14.85 -2.16 16.87
CA ASP A 161 -14.37 -1.75 15.55
C ASP A 161 -12.97 -1.09 15.60
N LEU A 162 -12.29 -1.05 16.76
CA LEU A 162 -10.99 -0.36 16.87
C LEU A 162 -9.96 -0.89 15.88
N MET A 163 -9.85 -2.22 15.75
CA MET A 163 -8.91 -2.84 14.81
C MET A 163 -9.20 -2.43 13.36
N GLU A 164 -10.48 -2.39 12.98
CA GLU A 164 -10.89 -1.95 11.65
C GLU A 164 -10.60 -0.47 11.42
N LYS A 165 -10.82 0.39 12.43
CA LYS A 165 -10.46 1.82 12.36
C LYS A 165 -8.96 2.01 12.18
N VAL A 166 -8.15 1.33 12.98
CA VAL A 166 -6.67 1.41 12.91
C VAL A 166 -6.17 0.92 11.56
N LEU A 167 -6.69 -0.21 11.07
CA LEU A 167 -6.32 -0.76 9.78
C LEU A 167 -6.80 0.13 8.62
N GLY A 168 -7.99 0.73 8.72
CA GLY A 168 -8.54 1.66 7.75
C GLY A 168 -7.70 2.94 7.59
N GLU A 169 -7.09 3.42 8.68
CA GLU A 169 -6.19 4.58 8.66
C GLU A 169 -4.89 4.34 7.87
N LEU A 170 -4.46 3.08 7.71
CA LEU A 170 -3.20 2.74 7.04
C LEU A 170 -3.20 2.99 5.53
N GLY A 171 -4.38 3.05 4.92
CA GLY A 171 -4.55 3.12 3.47
C GLY A 171 -4.41 1.76 2.77
N THR A 172 -4.91 1.69 1.54
CA THR A 172 -5.06 0.45 0.76
C THR A 172 -3.72 -0.21 0.42
N GLY A 173 -2.66 0.56 0.20
CA GLY A 173 -1.33 0.03 -0.10
C GLY A 173 -0.76 -0.81 1.05
N VAL A 174 -0.80 -0.29 2.28
CA VAL A 174 -0.33 -1.01 3.47
C VAL A 174 -1.25 -2.19 3.79
N LEU A 175 -2.57 -2.04 3.61
CA LEU A 175 -3.52 -3.15 3.76
C LEU A 175 -3.24 -4.30 2.79
N SER A 176 -2.92 -4.00 1.53
CA SER A 176 -2.56 -5.02 0.53
C SER A 176 -1.22 -5.71 0.87
N ALA A 177 -0.25 -4.95 1.38
CA ALA A 177 1.01 -5.53 1.86
C ALA A 177 0.78 -6.45 3.07
N LEU A 178 -0.10 -6.07 3.98
CA LEU A 178 -0.48 -6.88 5.13
C LEU A 178 -1.26 -8.14 4.72
N ASP A 179 -2.21 -8.04 3.77
CA ASP A 179 -2.88 -9.20 3.16
C ASP A 179 -1.87 -10.22 2.64
N HIS A 180 -0.91 -9.73 1.84
CA HIS A 180 0.13 -10.57 1.28
C HIS A 180 0.94 -11.30 2.37
N CYS A 181 1.40 -10.57 3.39
CA CYS A 181 2.20 -11.14 4.48
C CYS A 181 1.41 -12.18 5.27
N LEU A 182 0.13 -11.88 5.59
CA LEU A 182 -0.69 -12.68 6.48
C LEU A 182 -1.40 -13.85 5.80
N PHE A 183 -1.70 -13.78 4.51
CA PHE A 183 -2.47 -14.83 3.81
C PHE A 183 -1.67 -15.58 2.76
N GLU A 184 -0.64 -14.98 2.16
CA GLU A 184 0.14 -15.64 1.10
C GLU A 184 1.52 -16.13 1.56
N ILE A 185 2.25 -15.33 2.34
CA ILE A 185 3.63 -15.66 2.73
C ILE A 185 3.66 -16.66 3.89
N ASP A 186 3.07 -16.29 5.03
CA ASP A 186 2.96 -17.17 6.18
C ASP A 186 1.56 -17.11 6.79
N PRO A 187 0.64 -17.97 6.33
CA PRO A 187 -0.72 -17.95 6.82
C PRO A 187 -0.88 -18.48 8.25
N ARG A 188 0.13 -19.13 8.82
CA ARG A 188 0.02 -19.79 10.13
C ARG A 188 0.69 -19.00 11.25
N SER A 189 1.58 -18.06 10.91
CA SER A 189 2.34 -17.28 11.88
C SER A 189 2.49 -15.82 11.46
N SER A 190 3.19 -15.03 12.26
CA SER A 190 3.52 -13.63 11.95
C SER A 190 4.86 -13.45 11.22
N ASN A 191 5.58 -14.53 10.87
CA ASN A 191 6.90 -14.42 10.23
C ASN A 191 6.84 -13.73 8.85
N GLY A 192 5.69 -13.75 8.20
CA GLY A 192 5.44 -13.02 6.95
C GLY A 192 5.69 -11.51 7.06
N LEU A 193 5.58 -10.93 8.27
CA LEU A 193 5.83 -9.50 8.50
C LEU A 193 7.28 -9.09 8.19
N SER A 194 8.23 -10.02 8.18
CA SER A 194 9.62 -9.75 7.77
C SER A 194 9.78 -9.34 6.31
N PHE A 195 8.74 -9.52 5.48
CA PHE A 195 8.73 -9.13 4.06
C PHE A 195 8.19 -7.72 3.81
N LEU A 196 7.73 -7.04 4.85
CA LEU A 196 7.30 -5.64 4.76
C LEU A 196 8.50 -4.75 4.37
N SER A 197 8.25 -3.77 3.53
CA SER A 197 9.20 -2.71 3.26
C SER A 197 9.33 -1.76 4.46
N ILE A 198 10.41 -1.00 4.50
CA ILE A 198 10.68 -0.03 5.58
C ILE A 198 9.48 0.90 5.80
N ARG A 199 8.84 1.39 4.72
CA ARG A 199 7.69 2.30 4.81
C ARG A 199 6.43 1.62 5.36
N GLU A 200 6.19 0.36 4.99
CA GLU A 200 5.08 -0.43 5.52
C GLU A 200 5.31 -0.78 7.01
N THR A 201 6.56 -1.08 7.39
CA THR A 201 6.96 -1.28 8.79
C THR A 201 6.77 0.00 9.61
N GLU A 202 7.19 1.15 9.11
CA GLU A 202 6.97 2.45 9.76
C GLU A 202 5.48 2.71 9.98
N ALA A 203 4.64 2.46 8.97
CA ALA A 203 3.20 2.67 9.03
C ALA A 203 2.52 1.79 10.09
N LEU A 204 2.84 0.49 10.12
CA LEU A 204 2.29 -0.44 11.09
C LEU A 204 2.81 -0.17 12.51
N ARG A 205 4.08 0.25 12.65
CA ARG A 205 4.64 0.63 13.95
C ARG A 205 3.99 1.91 14.47
N GLY A 206 3.79 2.91 13.61
CA GLY A 206 3.08 4.14 13.96
C GLY A 206 1.59 3.95 14.24
N ALA A 207 0.98 2.89 13.71
CA ALA A 207 -0.36 2.46 14.08
C ALA A 207 -0.39 1.63 15.38
N GLY A 208 0.77 1.24 15.90
CA GLY A 208 0.88 0.44 17.12
C GLY A 208 0.52 -1.04 16.91
N LEU A 209 0.61 -1.56 15.69
CA LEU A 209 0.29 -2.95 15.37
C LEU A 209 1.51 -3.87 15.48
N ILE A 210 2.72 -3.32 15.30
CA ILE A 210 3.97 -4.08 15.34
C ILE A 210 5.03 -3.42 16.20
N VAL A 211 5.94 -4.24 16.73
CA VAL A 211 7.17 -3.86 17.40
C VAL A 211 8.34 -4.27 16.53
N VAL A 212 9.38 -3.44 16.50
CA VAL A 212 10.67 -3.77 15.89
C VAL A 212 11.68 -3.96 17.00
N SER A 213 12.20 -5.17 17.15
CA SER A 213 13.20 -5.52 18.15
C SER A 213 14.56 -4.92 17.81
N SER A 214 15.47 -4.91 18.78
CA SER A 214 16.82 -4.32 18.62
C SER A 214 17.69 -5.02 17.57
N ASP A 215 17.40 -6.29 17.27
CA ASP A 215 18.01 -7.07 16.19
C ASP A 215 17.34 -6.87 14.82
N GLY A 216 16.33 -6.01 14.74
CA GLY A 216 15.57 -5.73 13.52
C GLY A 216 14.44 -6.72 13.23
N GLY A 217 14.17 -7.67 14.13
CA GLY A 217 13.00 -8.53 14.06
C GLY A 217 11.69 -7.74 14.12
N ILE A 218 10.69 -8.19 13.36
CA ILE A 218 9.35 -7.59 13.34
C ILE A 218 8.36 -8.56 13.97
N GLU A 219 7.67 -8.12 15.01
CA GLU A 219 6.66 -8.90 15.70
C GLU A 219 5.36 -8.11 15.87
N LEU A 220 4.23 -8.82 16.00
CA LEU A 220 2.98 -8.18 16.40
C LEU A 220 3.10 -7.62 17.82
N ALA A 221 2.61 -6.41 18.03
CA ALA A 221 2.59 -5.78 19.35
C ALA A 221 1.77 -6.59 20.37
N ASN A 222 0.69 -7.23 19.91
CA ASN A 222 -0.07 -8.19 20.68
C ASN A 222 -0.10 -9.53 19.95
N ARG A 223 0.60 -10.55 20.45
CA ARG A 223 0.65 -11.87 19.79
C ARG A 223 -0.72 -12.58 19.72
N ARG A 224 -1.68 -12.20 20.57
CA ARG A 224 -3.05 -12.75 20.55
C ARG A 224 -3.91 -12.14 19.44
N SER A 225 -3.51 -11.01 18.88
CA SER A 225 -4.31 -10.30 17.88
C SER A 225 -4.15 -10.83 16.45
N LEU A 226 -3.29 -11.83 16.17
CA LEU A 226 -3.11 -12.31 14.79
C LEU A 226 -4.44 -12.73 14.13
N ALA A 227 -5.28 -13.46 14.86
CA ALA A 227 -6.59 -13.87 14.34
C ALA A 227 -7.53 -12.67 14.13
N GLU A 228 -7.50 -11.70 15.04
CA GLU A 228 -8.32 -10.48 15.00
C GLU A 228 -7.89 -9.56 13.86
N ILE A 229 -6.58 -9.33 13.69
CA ILE A 229 -6.00 -8.60 12.57
C ILE A 229 -6.38 -9.27 11.25
N LYS A 230 -6.25 -10.60 11.15
CA LYS A 230 -6.64 -11.32 9.93
C LYS A 230 -8.12 -11.16 9.62
N ALA A 231 -8.98 -11.28 10.62
CA ALA A 231 -10.42 -11.09 10.44
C ALA A 231 -10.75 -9.66 9.99
N ALA A 232 -10.16 -8.65 10.64
CA ALA A 232 -10.38 -7.25 10.31
C ALA A 232 -9.81 -6.87 8.92
N VAL A 233 -8.62 -7.37 8.55
CA VAL A 233 -8.07 -7.22 7.19
C VAL A 233 -9.01 -7.85 6.17
N ALA A 234 -9.46 -9.09 6.39
CA ALA A 234 -10.38 -9.75 5.46
C ALA A 234 -11.72 -9.00 5.34
N HIS A 235 -12.24 -8.47 6.44
CA HIS A 235 -13.46 -7.65 6.44
C HIS A 235 -13.27 -6.36 5.64
N LEU A 236 -12.25 -5.56 5.97
CA LEU A 236 -11.96 -4.31 5.28
C LEU A 236 -11.72 -4.51 3.78
N LEU A 237 -10.92 -5.51 3.40
CA LEU A 237 -10.71 -5.83 1.98
C LEU A 237 -12.00 -6.22 1.26
N GLY A 238 -12.93 -6.86 1.97
CA GLY A 238 -14.25 -7.21 1.43
C GLY A 238 -15.20 -6.02 1.28
N THR A 239 -14.97 -4.91 1.99
CA THR A 239 -15.81 -3.70 1.93
C THR A 239 -15.24 -2.61 1.03
N LEU A 240 -13.96 -2.68 0.65
CA LEU A 240 -13.35 -1.75 -0.28
C LEU A 240 -13.99 -1.86 -1.67
N THR A 241 -14.64 -0.78 -2.10
CA THR A 241 -15.22 -0.65 -3.44
C THR A 241 -14.39 0.23 -4.37
N ASP A 242 -13.51 1.07 -3.81
CA ASP A 242 -12.74 2.02 -4.58
C ASP A 242 -11.59 1.34 -5.32
N ALA A 243 -11.39 1.77 -6.57
CA ALA A 243 -10.27 1.30 -7.38
C ALA A 243 -8.94 1.80 -6.79
N PRO A 244 -7.91 0.93 -6.68
CA PRO A 244 -6.56 1.38 -6.35
C PRO A 244 -6.05 2.44 -7.33
N ALA A 245 -5.27 3.40 -6.85
CA ALA A 245 -4.75 4.50 -7.69
C ALA A 245 -3.92 3.98 -8.88
N GLU A 246 -3.20 2.88 -8.68
CA GLU A 246 -2.32 2.25 -9.65
C GLU A 246 -3.08 1.42 -10.69
N LEU A 247 -4.37 1.15 -10.47
CA LEU A 247 -5.17 0.23 -11.29
C LEU A 247 -5.16 0.62 -12.77
N ALA A 248 -5.30 1.91 -13.07
CA ALA A 248 -5.34 2.40 -14.44
C ALA A 248 -4.00 2.18 -15.16
N ALA A 249 -2.88 2.46 -14.49
CA ALA A 249 -1.54 2.28 -15.03
C ALA A 249 -1.22 0.80 -15.25
N VAL A 250 -1.50 -0.04 -14.26
CA VAL A 250 -1.30 -1.50 -14.31
C VAL A 250 -2.15 -2.13 -15.41
N SER A 251 -3.44 -1.81 -15.47
CA SER A 251 -4.36 -2.36 -16.48
C SER A 251 -3.93 -1.96 -17.89
N SER A 252 -3.56 -0.69 -18.09
CA SER A 252 -3.06 -0.19 -19.38
C SER A 252 -1.74 -0.85 -19.79
N GLY A 253 -0.83 -1.06 -18.84
CA GLY A 253 0.45 -1.73 -19.07
C GLY A 253 0.26 -3.20 -19.44
N LEU A 254 -0.56 -3.94 -18.69
CA LEU A 254 -0.90 -5.33 -19.01
C LEU A 254 -1.58 -5.43 -20.38
N TRP A 255 -2.54 -4.56 -20.68
CA TRP A 255 -3.19 -4.50 -22.00
C TRP A 255 -2.17 -4.30 -23.12
N PHE A 256 -1.24 -3.36 -22.97
CA PHE A 256 -0.17 -3.12 -23.93
C PHE A 256 0.71 -4.36 -24.13
N ILE A 257 1.14 -4.99 -23.03
CA ILE A 257 1.97 -6.21 -23.05
C ILE A 257 1.25 -7.30 -23.82
N GLU A 258 0.02 -7.64 -23.44
CA GLU A 258 -0.71 -8.75 -24.05
C GLU A 258 -0.99 -8.48 -25.53
N ARG A 259 -1.43 -7.27 -25.90
CA ARG A 259 -1.68 -6.93 -27.32
C ARG A 259 -0.41 -6.99 -28.15
N THR A 260 0.72 -6.56 -27.60
CA THR A 260 2.00 -6.58 -28.31
C THR A 260 2.46 -8.01 -28.53
N MET A 261 2.38 -8.86 -27.51
CA MET A 261 2.72 -10.28 -27.62
C MET A 261 1.81 -11.03 -28.61
N ARG A 262 0.49 -10.81 -28.55
CA ARG A 262 -0.45 -11.39 -29.53
C ARG A 262 -0.14 -10.92 -30.95
N SER A 263 0.16 -9.64 -31.14
CA SER A 263 0.54 -9.08 -32.45
C SER A 263 1.84 -9.68 -32.99
N ALA A 264 2.86 -9.84 -32.14
CA ALA A 264 4.14 -10.45 -32.50
C ALA A 264 3.97 -11.92 -32.88
N LEU A 265 3.24 -12.70 -32.07
CA LEU A 265 2.91 -14.09 -32.36
C LEU A 265 2.14 -14.21 -33.67
N ARG A 266 1.12 -13.35 -33.88
CA ARG A 266 0.34 -13.34 -35.12
C ARG A 266 1.24 -13.12 -36.33
N ARG A 267 2.10 -12.09 -36.32
CA ARG A 267 3.04 -11.83 -37.41
C ARG A 267 3.91 -13.04 -37.70
N HIS A 268 4.51 -13.62 -36.66
CA HIS A 268 5.39 -14.77 -36.80
C HIS A 268 4.67 -15.97 -37.43
N VAL A 269 3.49 -16.34 -36.92
CA VAL A 269 2.75 -17.50 -37.41
C VAL A 269 2.11 -17.24 -38.78
N SER A 270 1.63 -16.02 -39.05
CA SER A 270 1.10 -15.65 -40.37
C SER A 270 2.16 -15.72 -41.47
N GLN A 271 3.42 -15.37 -41.14
CA GLN A 271 4.53 -15.45 -42.09
C GLN A 271 4.93 -16.90 -42.39
N SER A 272 4.85 -17.81 -41.42
CA SER A 272 5.25 -19.22 -41.61
C SER A 272 4.13 -20.12 -42.13
N GLU A 273 2.86 -19.86 -41.77
CA GLU A 273 1.73 -20.79 -41.98
C GLU A 273 0.66 -20.25 -42.95
N GLY A 274 0.81 -19.01 -43.43
CA GLY A 274 -0.12 -18.39 -44.38
C GLY A 274 -1.58 -18.43 -43.90
N GLU A 275 -2.51 -18.90 -44.73
CA GLU A 275 -3.94 -18.96 -44.40
C GLU A 275 -4.28 -19.87 -43.21
N ARG A 276 -3.40 -20.84 -42.88
CA ARG A 276 -3.60 -21.77 -41.77
C ARG A 276 -3.18 -21.18 -40.41
N TRP A 277 -2.69 -19.94 -40.38
CA TRP A 277 -2.14 -19.31 -39.18
C TRP A 277 -3.09 -19.37 -37.99
N ARG A 278 -4.41 -19.22 -38.20
CA ARG A 278 -5.40 -19.24 -37.11
C ARG A 278 -5.39 -20.56 -36.33
N VAL A 279 -5.37 -21.68 -37.05
CA VAL A 279 -5.33 -23.01 -36.45
C VAL A 279 -3.93 -23.29 -35.88
N ALA A 280 -2.90 -22.90 -36.63
CA ALA A 280 -1.52 -23.09 -36.22
C ALA A 280 -1.16 -22.34 -34.93
N ALA A 281 -1.67 -21.12 -34.75
CA ALA A 281 -1.32 -20.24 -33.65
C ALA A 281 -1.89 -20.69 -32.31
N VAL A 282 -3.02 -21.40 -32.29
CA VAL A 282 -3.61 -21.93 -31.05
C VAL A 282 -3.30 -23.42 -30.83
N GLY A 283 -2.96 -24.15 -31.89
CA GLY A 283 -2.55 -25.56 -31.81
C GLY A 283 -3.57 -26.42 -31.06
N GLY A 284 -3.11 -27.09 -29.99
CA GLY A 284 -3.94 -27.97 -29.16
C GLY A 284 -5.06 -27.26 -28.38
N LEU A 285 -5.04 -25.92 -28.29
CA LEU A 285 -6.04 -25.13 -27.57
C LEU A 285 -7.24 -24.72 -28.43
N ALA A 286 -7.34 -25.25 -29.65
CA ALA A 286 -8.40 -24.87 -30.60
C ALA A 286 -9.82 -25.06 -30.05
N THR A 287 -10.06 -26.15 -29.31
CA THR A 287 -11.37 -26.46 -28.72
C THR A 287 -11.74 -25.45 -27.63
N GLU A 288 -10.84 -25.20 -26.68
CA GLU A 288 -11.02 -24.22 -25.60
C GLU A 288 -11.22 -22.81 -26.15
N VAL A 289 -10.42 -22.39 -27.12
CA VAL A 289 -10.53 -21.08 -27.79
C VAL A 289 -11.89 -20.93 -28.47
N LEU A 290 -12.31 -21.93 -29.24
CA LEU A 290 -13.61 -21.90 -29.91
C LEU A 290 -14.75 -21.83 -28.90
N LYS A 291 -14.69 -22.63 -27.83
CA LYS A 291 -15.71 -22.63 -26.77
C LYS A 291 -15.81 -21.27 -26.09
N ARG A 292 -14.69 -20.63 -25.74
CA ARG A 292 -14.68 -19.29 -25.14
C ARG A 292 -15.25 -18.25 -26.11
N ALA A 293 -14.89 -18.31 -27.39
CA ALA A 293 -15.39 -17.41 -28.40
C ALA A 293 -16.90 -17.53 -28.61
N GLN A 294 -17.41 -18.76 -28.63
CA GLN A 294 -18.85 -19.05 -28.77
C GLN A 294 -19.65 -18.56 -27.57
N LEU A 295 -19.10 -18.62 -26.35
CA LEU A 295 -19.77 -18.16 -25.14
C LEU A 295 -19.92 -16.63 -25.05
N ASP A 296 -19.15 -15.87 -25.82
CA ASP A 296 -19.11 -14.40 -25.72
C ASP A 296 -19.63 -13.71 -26.99
N SER A 297 -18.92 -13.83 -28.12
CA SER A 297 -19.18 -12.97 -29.31
C SER A 297 -19.34 -13.72 -30.64
N SER A 298 -18.94 -14.99 -30.71
CA SER A 298 -18.88 -15.78 -31.95
C SER A 298 -19.78 -17.02 -31.89
N LEU A 299 -21.06 -16.82 -31.54
CA LEU A 299 -22.05 -17.87 -31.28
C LEU A 299 -22.19 -18.91 -32.41
N SER A 300 -22.03 -18.49 -33.67
CA SER A 300 -22.22 -19.34 -34.85
C SER A 300 -20.93 -19.97 -35.39
N ALA A 301 -19.76 -19.64 -34.83
CA ALA A 301 -18.49 -20.15 -35.35
C ALA A 301 -18.40 -21.67 -35.13
N VAL A 302 -18.20 -22.43 -36.19
CA VAL A 302 -18.06 -23.91 -36.13
C VAL A 302 -16.59 -24.31 -35.97
N SER A 303 -15.68 -23.40 -36.33
CA SER A 303 -14.24 -23.65 -36.26
C SER A 303 -13.45 -22.38 -35.92
N VAL A 304 -12.23 -22.58 -35.40
CA VAL A 304 -11.27 -21.49 -35.12
C VAL A 304 -10.93 -20.66 -36.36
N ARG A 305 -11.11 -21.22 -37.57
CA ARG A 305 -10.85 -20.53 -38.84
C ARG A 305 -11.82 -19.38 -39.09
N GLU A 306 -13.03 -19.49 -38.56
CA GLU A 306 -14.10 -18.49 -38.70
C GLU A 306 -13.95 -17.35 -37.70
N LEU A 307 -13.10 -17.51 -36.68
CA LEU A 307 -12.80 -16.45 -35.73
C LEU A 307 -11.96 -15.35 -36.39
N ARG A 308 -12.33 -14.09 -36.13
CA ARG A 308 -11.57 -12.92 -36.59
C ARG A 308 -10.10 -13.03 -36.20
N ASP A 309 -9.85 -13.25 -34.90
CA ASP A 309 -8.55 -13.56 -34.35
C ASP A 309 -8.67 -14.55 -33.17
N PRO A 310 -8.17 -15.77 -33.31
CA PRO A 310 -8.26 -16.78 -32.25
C PRO A 310 -7.32 -16.49 -31.07
N LEU A 311 -6.30 -15.64 -31.23
CA LEU A 311 -5.37 -15.30 -30.16
C LEU A 311 -6.01 -14.42 -29.06
N GLU A 312 -7.11 -13.73 -29.36
CA GLU A 312 -7.86 -12.91 -28.38
C GLU A 312 -8.43 -13.77 -27.23
N TRP A 313 -8.64 -15.07 -27.46
CA TRP A 313 -9.25 -15.99 -26.51
C TRP A 313 -8.25 -16.80 -25.66
N LEU A 314 -6.96 -16.60 -25.90
CA LEU A 314 -5.90 -17.16 -25.07
C LEU A 314 -5.73 -16.32 -23.82
N THR A 315 -5.68 -16.97 -22.67
CA THR A 315 -5.18 -16.38 -21.43
C THR A 315 -3.70 -16.02 -21.58
N LEU A 316 -3.19 -15.13 -20.72
CA LEU A 316 -1.76 -14.77 -20.76
C LEU A 316 -0.85 -16.00 -20.53
N SER A 317 -1.25 -16.93 -19.66
CA SER A 317 -0.50 -18.18 -19.44
C SER A 317 -0.43 -19.03 -20.70
N GLU A 318 -1.57 -19.28 -21.35
CA GLU A 318 -1.62 -20.05 -22.61
C GLU A 318 -0.87 -19.36 -23.75
N LEU A 319 -0.97 -18.02 -23.83
CA LEU A 319 -0.21 -17.24 -24.80
C LEU A 319 1.29 -17.41 -24.60
N LEU A 320 1.77 -17.38 -23.35
CA LEU A 320 3.17 -17.65 -23.03
C LEU A 320 3.58 -19.09 -23.37
N ASP A 321 2.73 -20.08 -23.09
CA ASP A 321 3.01 -21.48 -23.44
C ASP A 321 3.16 -21.66 -24.95
N VAL A 322 2.28 -21.03 -25.73
CA VAL A 322 2.39 -21.02 -27.20
C VAL A 322 3.68 -20.33 -27.65
N ILE A 323 3.99 -19.14 -27.14
CA ILE A 323 5.19 -18.37 -27.51
C ILE A 323 6.47 -19.13 -27.19
N THR A 324 6.53 -19.76 -26.01
CA THR A 324 7.72 -20.49 -25.53
C THR A 324 7.81 -21.92 -26.05
N SER A 325 6.79 -22.41 -26.77
CA SER A 325 6.83 -23.72 -27.41
C SER A 325 8.00 -23.84 -28.39
N THR A 326 8.48 -25.08 -28.58
CA THR A 326 9.54 -25.40 -29.54
C THR A 326 9.20 -24.99 -30.97
N ARG A 327 7.90 -24.89 -31.30
CA ARG A 327 7.41 -24.45 -32.60
C ARG A 327 7.65 -22.96 -32.86
N ILE A 328 7.42 -22.11 -31.86
CA ILE A 328 7.53 -20.65 -31.99
C ILE A 328 8.92 -20.16 -31.59
N GLY A 329 9.60 -20.88 -30.68
CA GLY A 329 10.99 -20.57 -30.31
C GLY A 329 11.14 -19.26 -29.54
N GLY A 330 10.14 -18.85 -28.75
CA GLY A 330 10.22 -17.70 -27.85
C GLY A 330 10.23 -16.33 -28.54
N LEU A 331 9.93 -16.25 -29.84
CA LEU A 331 9.92 -15.02 -30.63
C LEU A 331 11.26 -14.23 -30.55
N GLY A 332 12.39 -14.93 -30.47
CA GLY A 332 13.72 -14.31 -30.37
C GLY A 332 14.12 -13.87 -28.97
N VAL A 333 13.29 -14.12 -27.95
CA VAL A 333 13.59 -13.83 -26.54
C VAL A 333 14.03 -15.11 -25.83
N ALA A 334 15.08 -14.99 -25.01
CA ALA A 334 15.63 -16.12 -24.27
C ALA A 334 14.66 -16.69 -23.24
N SER A 335 14.67 -18.02 -23.05
CA SER A 335 13.75 -18.74 -22.15
C SER A 335 13.76 -18.21 -20.71
N HIS A 336 14.93 -17.84 -20.18
CA HIS A 336 15.05 -17.32 -18.81
C HIS A 336 14.37 -15.94 -18.64
N ILE A 337 14.27 -15.15 -19.71
CA ILE A 337 13.55 -13.87 -19.69
C ILE A 337 12.04 -14.15 -19.63
N TRP A 338 11.54 -15.10 -20.42
CA TRP A 338 10.14 -15.53 -20.34
C TRP A 338 9.77 -16.12 -18.99
N GLN A 339 10.69 -16.86 -18.37
CA GLN A 339 10.49 -17.37 -17.01
C GLN A 339 10.36 -16.21 -16.00
N LYS A 340 11.27 -15.22 -16.04
CA LYS A 340 11.16 -14.03 -15.19
C LYS A 340 9.87 -13.26 -15.44
N PHE A 341 9.46 -13.10 -16.71
CA PHE A 341 8.17 -12.48 -17.05
C PHE A 341 7.02 -13.23 -16.40
N ARG A 342 7.03 -14.57 -16.49
CA ARG A 342 6.01 -15.43 -15.90
C ARG A 342 5.93 -15.26 -14.38
N GLU A 343 7.08 -15.28 -13.71
CA GLU A 343 7.18 -15.15 -12.25
C GLU A 343 6.72 -13.78 -11.75
N GLN A 344 6.93 -12.72 -12.54
CA GLN A 344 6.64 -11.34 -12.11
C GLN A 344 5.28 -10.83 -12.57
N VAL A 345 4.89 -11.07 -13.84
CA VAL A 345 3.70 -10.46 -14.45
C VAL A 345 2.44 -11.31 -14.27
N LEU A 346 2.53 -12.64 -14.33
CA LEU A 346 1.33 -13.48 -14.15
C LEU A 346 0.65 -13.27 -12.79
N PRO A 347 1.37 -13.17 -11.66
CA PRO A 347 0.73 -12.90 -10.37
C PRO A 347 -0.05 -11.59 -10.36
N VAL A 348 0.46 -10.53 -11.00
CA VAL A 348 -0.21 -9.23 -11.12
C VAL A 348 -1.49 -9.37 -11.96
N ARG A 349 -1.39 -10.01 -13.13
CA ARG A 349 -2.54 -10.26 -14.00
C ARG A 349 -3.61 -11.11 -13.29
N ASN A 350 -3.20 -12.13 -12.54
CA ASN A 350 -4.12 -13.00 -11.81
C ASN A 350 -4.85 -12.25 -10.70
N ARG A 351 -4.15 -11.41 -9.92
CA ARG A 351 -4.79 -10.51 -8.94
C ARG A 351 -5.85 -9.64 -9.60
N LEU A 352 -5.51 -8.99 -10.71
CA LEU A 352 -6.43 -8.15 -11.46
C LEU A 352 -7.66 -8.94 -11.96
N SER A 353 -7.46 -10.15 -12.49
CA SER A 353 -8.56 -10.99 -12.98
C SER A 353 -9.51 -11.49 -11.88
N HIS A 354 -9.06 -11.47 -10.63
CA HIS A 354 -9.85 -11.82 -9.45
C HIS A 354 -10.31 -10.59 -8.65
N MET A 355 -10.14 -9.37 -9.20
CA MET A 355 -10.45 -8.11 -8.52
C MET A 355 -9.79 -7.96 -7.14
N ARG A 356 -8.61 -8.57 -6.96
CA ARG A 356 -7.80 -8.42 -5.74
C ARG A 356 -7.02 -7.10 -5.78
N LEU A 357 -6.75 -6.52 -4.61
CA LEU A 357 -5.88 -5.35 -4.52
C LEU A 357 -4.51 -5.61 -5.14
N LEU A 358 -3.98 -4.57 -5.78
CA LEU A 358 -2.62 -4.57 -6.29
C LEU A 358 -1.62 -4.44 -5.14
N LYS A 359 -0.42 -4.99 -5.30
CA LYS A 359 0.68 -4.79 -4.36
C LYS A 359 1.43 -3.50 -4.69
N SER A 360 2.12 -2.94 -3.70
CA SER A 360 2.90 -1.69 -3.79
C SER A 360 3.91 -1.65 -4.97
N ARG A 361 4.38 -2.81 -5.45
CA ARG A 361 5.37 -2.93 -6.56
C ARG A 361 4.78 -3.40 -7.89
N ASP A 362 3.47 -3.63 -7.97
CA ASP A 362 2.85 -4.19 -9.16
C ASP A 362 2.93 -3.22 -10.36
N GLU A 363 2.75 -1.92 -10.11
CA GLU A 363 2.88 -0.89 -11.15
C GLU A 363 4.31 -0.81 -11.70
N GLU A 364 5.31 -0.73 -10.82
CA GLU A 364 6.72 -0.71 -11.22
C GLU A 364 7.08 -1.96 -12.04
N THR A 365 6.66 -3.14 -11.56
CA THR A 365 6.88 -4.41 -12.25
C THR A 365 6.30 -4.39 -13.67
N VAL A 366 5.05 -3.94 -13.81
CA VAL A 366 4.41 -3.84 -15.13
C VAL A 366 5.10 -2.79 -16.01
N SER A 367 5.49 -1.65 -15.46
CA SER A 367 6.19 -0.58 -16.19
C SER A 367 7.53 -1.05 -16.77
N ILE A 368 8.33 -1.79 -15.98
CA ILE A 368 9.58 -2.41 -16.42
C ILE A 368 9.32 -3.33 -17.62
N TRP A 369 8.32 -4.21 -17.51
CA TRP A 369 8.00 -5.15 -18.59
C TRP A 369 7.39 -4.48 -19.81
N VAL A 370 6.63 -3.40 -19.67
CA VAL A 370 6.22 -2.55 -20.80
C VAL A 370 7.45 -2.04 -21.55
N GLY A 371 8.48 -1.57 -20.83
CA GLY A 371 9.76 -1.15 -21.40
C GLY A 371 10.45 -2.28 -22.18
N VAL A 372 10.61 -3.44 -21.56
CA VAL A 372 11.23 -4.63 -22.19
C VAL A 372 10.46 -5.07 -23.44
N ILE A 373 9.14 -5.21 -23.35
CA ILE A 373 8.27 -5.63 -24.47
C ILE A 373 8.33 -4.62 -25.62
N ARG A 374 8.40 -3.33 -25.31
CA ARG A 374 8.54 -2.27 -26.30
C ARG A 374 9.87 -2.36 -27.05
N GLN A 375 10.97 -2.63 -26.36
CA GLN A 375 12.29 -2.77 -26.97
C GLN A 375 12.43 -4.04 -27.80
N THR A 376 11.74 -5.11 -27.41
CA THR A 376 11.83 -6.41 -28.07
C THR A 376 11.00 -6.49 -29.36
N PHE A 377 9.81 -5.89 -29.38
CA PHE A 377 8.81 -6.15 -30.45
C PHE A 377 8.42 -4.94 -31.30
N ARG A 378 8.93 -3.74 -30.97
CA ARG A 378 8.97 -2.61 -31.92
C ARG A 378 10.31 -2.59 -32.63
#